data_AF-A0A6M8VJ72-F1
#
_entry.id   AF-A0A6M8VJ72-F1
#
_cell.length_a   1.000
_cell.length_b   1.000
_cell.length_c   1.000
_cell.angle_alpha   90.00
_cell.angle_beta   90.00
_cell.angle_gamma   90.00
#
_symmetry.space_group_name_H-M   'P 1'
#
loop_
_entity.id
_entity.type
_entity.pdbx_description
1 polymer ?
#
loop_
_entity_poly.entity_id
_entity_poly.type
_entity_poly.pdbx_seq_one_letter_code
_entity_poly.pdbx_strand_id
1 'polypeptide(L)'
;MKRPAVGAGRKSTRASGDSRNNHTTPALRNASARALEHEVSIIVMAADRMAAGYGLAWSDYERLHAAHQHVFRVLAALRGGEVLT
;
A
#
# COMPACT_ATOMS: atom_id res chain seq x y z
N MET A 1 -63.08 -22.30 12.29
CA MET A 1 -61.82 -22.04 11.55
C MET A 1 -61.69 -20.54 11.32
N LYS A 2 -60.73 -19.86 11.97
CA LYS A 2 -60.45 -18.42 11.79
C LYS A 2 -58.99 -18.28 11.35
N ARG A 3 -58.73 -17.65 10.20
CA ARG A 3 -57.39 -17.14 9.82
C ARG A 3 -57.48 -15.61 9.75
N PRO A 4 -56.49 -14.89 10.25
CA PRO A 4 -56.24 -13.55 9.73
C PRO A 4 -54.80 -13.36 9.23
N ALA A 5 -54.75 -12.49 8.21
CA ALA A 5 -53.69 -11.56 7.80
C ALA A 5 -52.36 -12.13 7.27
N VAL A 6 -52.34 -12.21 5.94
CA VAL A 6 -51.19 -11.97 5.06
C VAL A 6 -50.55 -10.60 5.36
N GLY A 7 -49.22 -10.54 5.31
CA GLY A 7 -48.49 -9.34 4.88
C GLY A 7 -47.75 -8.57 5.97
N ALA A 8 -46.54 -9.01 6.32
CA ALA A 8 -45.52 -8.13 6.88
C ALA A 8 -44.29 -8.20 5.97
N GLY A 9 -44.22 -7.26 5.03
CA GLY A 9 -43.05 -7.06 4.19
C GLY A 9 -41.84 -6.82 5.07
N ARG A 10 -40.90 -7.76 5.06
CA ARG A 10 -39.62 -7.62 5.74
C ARG A 10 -38.82 -6.60 4.95
N LYS A 11 -38.80 -5.34 5.42
CA LYS A 11 -37.91 -4.30 4.89
C LYS A 11 -36.47 -4.81 4.99
N SER A 12 -35.91 -5.14 3.84
CA SER A 12 -34.49 -5.37 3.63
C SER A 12 -33.75 -4.07 3.95
N THR A 13 -33.29 -3.92 5.18
CA THR A 13 -32.26 -2.93 5.52
C THR A 13 -30.91 -3.52 5.14
N ARG A 14 -30.71 -3.76 3.85
CA ARG A 14 -29.37 -3.95 3.30
C ARG A 14 -28.75 -2.56 3.32
N ALA A 15 -28.06 -2.26 4.42
CA ALA A 15 -27.16 -1.12 4.50
C ALA A 15 -26.12 -1.30 3.38
N SER A 16 -26.42 -0.74 2.21
CA SER A 16 -25.42 -0.43 1.19
C SER A 16 -24.60 0.72 1.75
N GLY A 17 -23.74 0.40 2.71
CA GLY A 17 -22.65 1.25 3.14
C GLY A 17 -21.51 1.11 2.15
N ASP A 18 -21.77 1.49 0.90
CA ASP A 18 -20.73 1.65 -0.12
C ASP A 18 -20.00 2.97 0.17
N SER A 19 -19.30 3.03 1.31
CA SER A 19 -18.37 4.11 1.65
C SER A 19 -16.96 3.67 1.26
N ARG A 20 -16.76 3.40 -0.03
CA ARG A 20 -15.43 3.21 -0.64
C ARG A 20 -14.83 4.55 -1.11
N ASN A 21 -15.07 5.62 -0.36
CA ASN A 21 -14.60 6.97 -0.70
C ASN A 21 -13.41 7.39 0.17
N ASN A 22 -12.22 7.11 -0.35
CA ASN A 22 -11.13 8.08 -0.50
C ASN A 22 -10.58 8.86 0.71
N HIS A 23 -10.58 8.30 1.91
CA HIS A 23 -9.69 8.79 2.97
C HIS A 23 -8.59 7.76 3.25
N THR A 24 -7.53 7.78 2.46
CA THR A 24 -6.20 7.43 3.01
C THR A 24 -6.00 8.35 4.21
N THR A 25 -6.21 7.81 5.42
CA THR A 25 -6.09 8.57 6.65
C THR A 25 -4.70 9.23 6.70
N PRO A 26 -4.55 10.41 7.29
CA PRO A 26 -3.25 11.07 7.44
C PRO A 26 -2.17 10.14 8.04
N ALA A 27 -2.58 9.21 8.91
CA ALA A 27 -1.74 8.16 9.47
C ALA A 27 -1.16 7.21 8.40
N LEU A 28 -1.96 6.76 7.44
CA LEU A 28 -1.50 5.89 6.34
C LEU A 28 -0.54 6.65 5.41
N ARG A 29 -0.84 7.92 5.10
CA ARG A 29 0.08 8.76 4.30
C ARG A 29 1.42 8.95 4.98
N ASN A 30 1.42 9.23 6.29
CA ASN A 30 2.65 9.37 7.08
C ASN A 30 3.43 8.05 7.19
N ALA A 31 2.73 6.92 7.33
CA ALA A 31 3.37 5.61 7.34
C ALA A 31 4.04 5.29 5.98
N SER A 32 3.36 5.57 4.87
CA SER A 32 3.92 5.40 3.52
C SER A 32 5.11 6.32 3.26
N ALA A 33 5.05 7.58 3.71
CA ALA A 33 6.17 8.52 3.60
C ALA A 33 7.39 8.04 4.38
N ARG A 34 7.22 7.61 5.64
CA ARG A 34 8.30 7.04 6.46
C ARG A 34 8.87 5.76 5.86
N ALA A 35 8.03 4.91 5.28
CA ALA A 35 8.51 3.71 4.60
C ALA A 35 9.38 4.10 3.40
N LEU A 36 8.97 5.08 2.60
CA LEU A 36 9.75 5.58 1.46
C LEU A 36 11.07 6.22 1.91
N GLU A 37 11.07 7.02 2.98
CA GLU A 37 12.29 7.59 3.59
C GLU A 37 13.27 6.48 3.99
N HIS A 38 12.78 5.38 4.56
CA HIS A 38 13.59 4.22 4.90
C HIS A 38 14.19 3.55 3.66
N GLU A 39 13.41 3.31 2.61
CA GLU A 39 13.92 2.70 1.37
C GLU A 39 15.00 3.57 0.71
N VAL A 40 14.79 4.89 0.66
CA VAL A 40 15.78 5.84 0.12
C VAL A 40 17.06 5.81 0.96
N SER A 41 16.95 5.69 2.29
CA SER A 41 18.12 5.59 3.16
C SER A 41 18.97 4.34 2.87
N ILE A 42 18.33 3.19 2.58
CA ILE A 42 19.02 1.96 2.19
C ILE A 42 19.80 2.18 0.87
N ILE A 43 19.16 2.82 -0.10
CA ILE A 43 19.77 3.10 -1.42
C ILE A 43 20.98 4.02 -1.29
N VAL A 44 20.86 5.11 -0.52
CA VAL A 44 21.96 6.06 -0.32
C VAL A 44 23.12 5.42 0.43
N MET A 45 22.86 4.68 1.51
CA MET A 45 23.92 3.99 2.26
C MET A 45 24.70 2.99 1.40
N ALA A 46 24.02 2.28 0.50
CA ALA A 46 24.68 1.38 -0.44
C ALA A 46 25.52 2.15 -1.47
N ALA A 47 24.99 3.24 -2.02
CA ALA A 47 25.73 4.09 -2.96
C ALA A 47 27.00 4.66 -2.32
N ASP A 48 26.93 5.12 -1.07
CA ASP A 48 28.08 5.61 -0.31
C ASP A 48 29.13 4.51 -0.10
N ARG A 49 28.70 3.28 0.22
CA ARG A 49 29.62 2.13 0.34
C ARG A 49 30.31 1.81 -0.97
N MET A 50 29.56 1.79 -2.07
CA MET A 50 30.12 1.56 -3.41
C MET A 50 31.10 2.67 -3.80
N ALA A 51 30.77 3.93 -3.53
CA ALA A 51 31.63 5.08 -3.80
C ALA A 51 32.92 5.05 -2.97
N ALA A 52 32.86 4.53 -1.74
CA ALA A 52 34.01 4.32 -0.87
C ALA A 52 34.82 3.06 -1.22
N GLY A 53 34.47 2.33 -2.28
CA GLY A 53 35.20 1.14 -2.74
C GLY A 53 34.96 -0.11 -1.91
N TYR A 54 33.95 -0.12 -1.03
CA TYR A 54 33.53 -1.32 -0.33
C TYR A 54 32.67 -2.19 -1.24
N GLY A 55 32.91 -3.50 -1.22
CA GLY A 55 31.99 -4.45 -1.83
C GLY A 55 30.64 -4.46 -1.10
N LEU A 56 29.55 -4.59 -1.86
CA LEU A 56 28.23 -4.83 -1.28
C LEU A 56 28.14 -6.28 -0.82
N ALA A 57 27.70 -6.50 0.41
CA ALA A 57 27.32 -7.84 0.84
C ALA A 57 26.07 -8.30 0.07
N TRP A 58 25.88 -9.62 -0.08
CA TRP A 58 24.66 -10.15 -0.69
C TRP A 58 23.38 -9.68 0.03
N SER A 59 23.44 -9.54 1.35
CA SER A 59 22.34 -8.99 2.16
C SER A 59 22.06 -7.51 1.86
N ASP A 60 23.06 -6.73 1.47
CA ASP A 60 22.86 -5.34 1.04
C ASP A 60 22.15 -5.32 -0.33
N TYR A 61 22.51 -6.24 -1.23
CA TYR A 61 21.83 -6.40 -2.53
C TYR A 61 20.35 -6.75 -2.37
N GLU A 62 19.99 -7.69 -1.51
CA GLU A 62 18.59 -8.05 -1.25
C GLU A 62 17.78 -6.86 -0.71
N ARG A 63 18.37 -6.10 0.23
CA ARG A 63 17.75 -4.89 0.78
C ARG A 63 17.55 -3.82 -0.28
N LEU A 64 18.55 -3.61 -1.13
CA LEU A 64 18.45 -2.67 -2.26
C LEU A 64 17.37 -3.09 -3.25
N HIS A 65 17.31 -4.39 -3.58
CA HIS A 65 16.31 -4.90 -4.49
C HIS A 65 14.90 -4.69 -3.95
N ALA A 66 14.66 -5.02 -2.66
CA ALA A 66 13.38 -4.79 -2.00
C ALA A 66 12.99 -3.30 -1.97
N ALA A 67 13.95 -2.43 -1.64
CA ALA A 67 13.77 -0.98 -1.64
C ALA A 67 13.38 -0.45 -3.02
N HIS A 68 14.10 -0.87 -4.07
CA HIS A 68 13.78 -0.52 -5.46
C HIS A 68 12.37 -0.98 -5.84
N GLN A 69 12.03 -2.24 -5.59
CA GLN A 69 10.71 -2.79 -5.90
C GLN A 69 9.58 -2.02 -5.21
N HIS A 70 9.80 -1.56 -3.97
CA HIS A 70 8.83 -0.76 -3.25
C HIS A 70 8.69 0.65 -3.85
N VAL A 71 9.80 1.33 -4.16
CA VAL A 71 9.79 2.66 -4.81
C VAL A 71 9.06 2.61 -6.15
N PHE A 72 9.33 1.61 -7.00
CA PHE A 72 8.64 1.47 -8.28
C PHE A 72 7.13 1.24 -8.11
N ARG A 73 6.72 0.42 -7.13
CA ARG A 73 5.30 0.23 -6.81
C ARG A 73 4.61 1.52 -6.40
N VAL A 74 5.26 2.34 -5.57
CA VAL A 74 4.74 3.65 -5.16
C VAL A 74 4.65 4.60 -6.36
N LEU A 75 5.69 4.69 -7.19
CA LEU A 75 5.71 5.55 -8.37
C LEU A 75 4.64 5.16 -9.40
N ALA A 76 4.43 3.87 -9.62
CA ALA A 76 3.40 3.36 -10.52
C ALA A 76 1.98 3.71 -10.00
N ALA A 77 1.73 3.51 -8.70
CA ALA A 77 0.48 3.92 -8.06
C ALA A 77 0.22 5.43 -8.18
N LEU A 78 1.26 6.26 -8.05
CA LEU A 78 1.15 7.72 -8.23
C LEU A 78 0.92 8.14 -9.69
N ARG A 79 1.48 7.41 -10.66
CA ARG A 79 1.29 7.67 -12.10
C ARG A 79 -0.02 7.10 -12.65
N GLY A 80 -0.77 6.35 -11.85
CA GLY A 80 -1.97 5.63 -12.31
C GLY A 80 -1.67 4.48 -13.29
N GLY A 81 -0.41 4.01 -13.32
CA GLY A 81 0.03 2.92 -14.19
C GLY A 81 0.12 1.59 -13.44
N GLU A 82 -0.34 0.51 -14.06
CA GLU A 82 -0.12 -0.85 -13.58
C GLU A 82 1.38 -1.14 -13.40
N VAL A 83 1.74 -1.69 -12.23
CA VAL A 83 3.08 -2.21 -11.99
C VAL A 83 3.21 -3.51 -12.79
N LEU A 84 4.08 -3.54 -13.80
CA LEU A 84 4.45 -4.78 -14.49
C LEU A 84 5.17 -5.68 -13.48
N THR A 85 4.47 -6.74 -13.05
CA THR A 85 4.97 -7.84 -12.21
C THR A 85 5.67 -8.89 -13.05
#